data_AF-A0A9W9H741-F1
#
_entry.id   AF-A0A9W9H741-F1
#
_cell.length_a   1.000
_cell.length_b   1.000
_cell.length_c   1.000
_cell.angle_alpha   90.00
_cell.angle_beta   90.00
_cell.angle_gamma   90.00
#
_symmetry.space_group_name_H-M   'P 1'
#
loop_
_entity.id
_entity.type
_entity.pdbx_description
1 polymer ?
#
loop_
_entity_poly.entity_id
_entity_poly.type
_entity_poly.pdbx_seq_one_letter_code
_entity_poly.pdbx_strand_id
1 'polypeptide(L)'
;MSKNRYIQSFTRFPNELFRVNYGASVRLRAHPGPVRPLRNFDLLTTAGKVQPKALNPASYEFPNGASMRPNTTKQQNLVRTSRDSPAFTVYIYAVPADALLPDDLILVHEFGDHFSLQARVEMTVEGNINL
;
A
#
# COMPACT_ATOMS: atom_id res chain seq x y z
N MET A 1 17.46 -8.02 10.32
CA MET A 1 17.69 -7.43 8.98
C MET A 1 16.41 -7.53 8.18
N SER A 2 15.84 -6.41 7.75
CA SER A 2 14.67 -6.42 6.85
C SER A 2 15.12 -6.98 5.50
N LYS A 3 14.68 -8.19 5.15
CA LYS A 3 14.93 -8.73 3.80
C LYS A 3 14.16 -7.85 2.82
N ASN A 4 14.88 -7.22 1.90
CA ASN A 4 14.29 -6.55 0.74
C ASN A 4 13.32 -7.52 0.04
N ARG A 5 12.06 -7.09 -0.13
CA ARG A 5 10.99 -7.91 -0.72
C ARG A 5 10.49 -7.39 -2.06
N TYR A 6 11.18 -6.41 -2.64
CA TYR A 6 10.87 -5.88 -3.95
C TYR A 6 11.01 -6.99 -5.00
N ILE A 7 9.98 -7.17 -5.83
CA ILE A 7 10.04 -8.04 -7.01
C ILE A 7 10.08 -7.19 -8.28
N GLN A 8 9.07 -6.34 -8.46
CA GLN A 8 8.90 -5.51 -9.65
C GLN A 8 8.01 -4.30 -9.36
N SER A 9 8.13 -3.25 -10.17
CA SER A 9 7.22 -2.10 -10.13
C SER A 9 6.51 -1.85 -11.45
N PHE A 10 5.33 -1.23 -11.39
CA PHE A 10 4.44 -1.01 -12.52
C PHE A 10 3.83 0.39 -12.49
N THR A 11 3.57 0.93 -13.68
CA THR A 11 2.76 2.15 -13.91
C THR A 11 1.32 1.85 -14.29
N ARG A 12 1.01 0.57 -14.56
CA ARG A 12 -0.34 0.05 -14.81
C ARG A 12 -0.57 -1.15 -13.91
N PHE A 13 -1.81 -1.41 -13.55
CA PHE A 13 -2.15 -2.61 -12.78
C PHE A 13 -1.96 -3.88 -13.63
N PRO A 14 -1.05 -4.81 -13.27
CA PRO A 14 -0.79 -6.00 -14.08
C PRO A 14 -1.92 -7.04 -13.99
N ASN A 15 -2.76 -6.94 -12.97
CA ASN A 15 -3.92 -7.80 -12.71
C ASN A 15 -5.00 -6.95 -12.03
N GLU A 16 -6.21 -7.48 -11.94
CA GLU A 16 -7.21 -6.92 -11.02
C GLU A 16 -6.73 -7.07 -9.57
N LEU A 17 -6.70 -5.96 -8.84
CA LEU A 17 -6.22 -5.92 -7.46
C LEU A 17 -7.29 -5.37 -6.52
N PHE A 18 -7.29 -5.93 -5.30
CA PHE A 18 -8.27 -5.63 -4.27
C PHE A 18 -7.58 -5.08 -3.02
N ARG A 19 -8.18 -4.05 -2.43
CA ARG A 19 -7.82 -3.51 -1.12
C ARG A 19 -8.95 -3.75 -0.14
N VAL A 20 -8.64 -4.40 0.98
CA VAL A 20 -9.54 -4.44 2.15
C VAL A 20 -9.35 -3.16 2.94
N ASN A 21 -10.43 -2.46 3.24
CA ASN A 21 -10.42 -1.20 3.97
C ASN A 21 -11.49 -1.20 5.08
N TYR A 22 -11.14 -0.64 6.24
CA TYR A 22 -12.08 -0.45 7.34
C TYR A 22 -12.69 0.94 7.25
N GLY A 23 -13.99 1.01 6.97
CA GLY A 23 -14.68 2.25 6.59
C GLY A 23 -14.50 2.60 5.11
N ALA A 24 -15.30 3.56 4.63
CA ALA A 24 -15.28 3.96 3.22
C ALA A 24 -14.01 4.74 2.86
N SER A 25 -13.50 5.61 3.73
CA SER A 25 -12.31 6.40 3.41
C SER A 25 -11.03 5.55 3.51
N VAL A 26 -10.20 5.55 2.46
CA VAL A 26 -8.85 4.99 2.54
C VAL A 26 -7.96 5.93 3.34
N ARG A 27 -7.45 5.46 4.47
CA ARG A 27 -6.49 6.20 5.31
C ARG A 27 -5.29 5.30 5.59
N LEU A 28 -4.10 5.78 5.24
CA LEU A 28 -2.86 5.06 5.54
C LEU A 28 -2.38 5.38 6.95
N ARG A 29 -1.93 4.34 7.65
CA ARG A 29 -1.33 4.43 9.00
C ARG A 29 0.13 4.82 8.85
N ALA A 30 0.35 6.11 8.62
CA ALA A 30 1.69 6.68 8.56
C ALA A 30 2.31 6.78 9.96
N HIS A 31 3.63 6.59 10.03
CA HIS A 31 4.38 6.76 11.27
C HIS A 31 5.72 7.48 11.01
N PRO A 32 6.15 8.41 11.87
CA PRO A 32 7.49 8.99 11.75
C PRO A 32 8.57 7.91 11.81
N GLY A 33 9.47 7.89 10.83
CA GLY A 33 10.65 7.02 10.80
C GLY A 33 11.82 7.60 11.61
N PRO A 34 12.98 6.91 11.65
CA PRO A 34 13.27 5.63 10.99
C PRO A 34 12.83 4.41 11.80
N VAL A 35 12.48 4.60 13.08
CA VAL A 35 12.10 3.50 13.96
C VAL A 35 10.68 3.03 13.62
N ARG A 36 10.56 1.74 13.31
CA ARG A 36 9.27 1.11 13.04
C ARG A 36 8.44 1.03 14.33
N PRO A 37 7.14 1.35 14.29
CA PRO A 37 6.29 1.16 15.45
C PRO A 37 6.04 -0.33 15.73
N LEU A 38 5.71 -0.65 16.98
CA LEU A 38 5.27 -2.00 17.37
C LEU A 38 3.88 -2.35 16.82
N ARG A 39 3.04 -1.34 16.57
CA ARG A 39 1.71 -1.49 15.98
C ARG A 39 1.77 -1.58 14.45
N ASN A 40 0.70 -2.12 13.86
CA ASN A 40 0.55 -2.15 12.41
C ASN A 40 0.60 -0.73 11.82
N PHE A 41 1.36 -0.58 10.74
CA PHE A 41 1.55 0.66 10.00
C PHE A 41 1.65 0.35 8.50
N ASP A 42 1.41 1.36 7.66
CA ASP A 42 1.44 1.19 6.20
C ASP A 42 2.69 1.80 5.55
N LEU A 43 3.23 2.86 6.15
CA LEU A 43 4.44 3.54 5.65
C LEU A 43 5.14 4.33 6.75
N LEU A 44 6.41 4.66 6.51
CA LEU A 44 7.16 5.61 7.33
C LEU A 44 7.26 6.96 6.63
N THR A 45 7.28 8.02 7.43
CA THR A 45 7.53 9.39 6.95
C THR A 45 8.86 9.92 7.47
N THR A 46 9.49 10.77 6.67
CA THR A 46 10.66 11.58 7.04
C THR A 46 10.28 13.04 6.87
N ALA A 47 10.42 13.84 7.93
CA ALA A 47 9.94 15.23 7.95
C ALA A 47 8.48 15.40 7.48
N GLY A 48 7.61 14.45 7.87
CA GLY A 48 6.19 14.47 7.49
C GLY A 48 5.88 13.97 6.07
N LYS A 49 6.89 13.57 5.30
CA LYS A 49 6.72 13.15 3.90
C LYS A 49 7.04 11.69 3.68
N VAL A 50 6.31 11.08 2.75
CA VAL A 50 6.56 9.73 2.23
C VAL A 50 7.69 9.80 1.21
N GLN A 51 8.66 8.89 1.33
CA GLN A 51 9.78 8.78 0.42
C GLN A 51 9.47 7.76 -0.70
N PRO A 52 9.87 8.01 -1.96
CA PRO A 52 9.61 7.11 -3.09
C PRO A 52 10.59 5.93 -3.12
N LYS A 53 10.56 5.10 -2.08
CA LYS A 53 11.55 4.02 -1.85
C LYS A 53 11.63 3.01 -3.00
N ALA A 54 10.54 2.82 -3.74
CA ALA A 54 10.46 1.88 -4.85
C ALA A 54 11.34 2.24 -6.05
N LEU A 55 11.79 3.50 -6.15
CA LEU A 55 12.68 3.96 -7.24
C LEU A 55 14.10 3.41 -7.14
N ASN A 56 14.52 2.97 -5.94
CA ASN A 56 15.80 2.32 -5.74
C ASN A 56 15.59 0.92 -5.13
N PRO A 57 15.46 -0.13 -5.97
CA PRO A 57 15.28 -1.49 -5.51
C PRO A 57 16.37 -1.95 -4.56
N ALA A 58 17.63 -1.50 -4.71
CA ALA A 58 18.75 -1.94 -3.86
C ALA A 58 18.59 -1.50 -2.40
N SER A 59 17.96 -0.35 -2.17
CA SER A 59 17.68 0.20 -0.83
C SER A 59 16.23 0.08 -0.41
N TYR A 60 15.42 -0.70 -1.14
CA TYR A 60 13.98 -0.76 -0.91
C TYR A 60 13.65 -1.35 0.47
N GLU A 61 12.67 -0.73 1.14
CA GLU A 61 12.21 -1.15 2.46
C GLU A 61 10.68 -1.05 2.57
N PHE A 62 10.03 -2.19 2.81
CA PHE A 62 8.58 -2.32 3.04
C PHE A 62 8.23 -2.24 4.54
N PRO A 63 7.00 -1.87 4.95
CA PRO A 63 5.92 -1.38 4.10
C PRO A 63 6.11 0.11 3.78
N ASN A 64 5.65 0.53 2.59
CA ASN A 64 5.76 1.91 2.12
C ASN A 64 4.53 2.36 1.32
N GLY A 65 3.35 1.81 1.62
CA GLY A 65 2.13 2.17 0.90
C GLY A 65 0.91 1.28 1.15
N ALA A 66 -0.11 1.52 0.35
CA ALA A 66 -1.40 0.85 0.44
C ALA A 66 -1.31 -0.62 -0.02
N SER A 67 -1.47 -1.56 0.91
CA SER A 67 -1.56 -2.99 0.59
C SER A 67 -2.74 -3.30 -0.36
N MET A 68 -2.46 -4.11 -1.37
CA MET A 68 -3.40 -4.63 -2.36
C MET A 68 -3.04 -6.09 -2.70
N ARG A 69 -4.03 -6.90 -3.12
CA ARG A 69 -3.81 -8.31 -3.52
C ARG A 69 -4.77 -8.70 -4.65
N PRO A 70 -4.39 -9.61 -5.56
CA PRO A 70 -5.35 -10.23 -6.47
C PRO A 70 -6.36 -11.09 -5.70
N ASN A 71 -7.42 -11.57 -6.36
CA ASN A 71 -8.43 -12.45 -5.76
C ASN A 71 -7.89 -13.88 -5.50
N THR A 72 -6.94 -13.99 -4.58
CA THR A 72 -6.33 -15.25 -4.14
C THR A 72 -7.02 -15.77 -2.88
N THR A 73 -6.75 -17.02 -2.51
CA THR A 73 -7.17 -17.57 -1.20
C THR A 73 -6.71 -16.72 -0.02
N LYS A 74 -5.53 -16.08 -0.11
CA LYS A 74 -5.03 -15.17 0.94
C LYS A 74 -5.87 -13.90 1.05
N GLN A 75 -6.25 -13.29 -0.08
CA GLN A 75 -7.14 -12.13 -0.08
C GLN A 75 -8.54 -12.49 0.44
N GLN A 76 -9.08 -13.63 0.03
CA GLN A 76 -10.37 -14.10 0.53
C GLN A 76 -10.34 -14.40 2.03
N ASN A 77 -9.24 -14.99 2.53
CA ASN A 77 -9.03 -15.17 3.96
C ASN A 77 -8.97 -13.82 4.69
N LEU A 78 -8.23 -12.84 4.16
CA LEU A 78 -8.16 -11.49 4.74
C LEU A 78 -9.55 -10.86 4.87
N VAL A 79 -10.38 -10.98 3.83
CA VAL A 79 -11.76 -10.52 3.86
C VAL A 79 -12.56 -11.26 4.95
N ARG A 80 -12.50 -12.59 5.00
CA ARG A 80 -13.23 -13.39 6.00
C ARG A 80 -12.87 -12.97 7.43
N THR A 81 -11.58 -12.87 7.75
CA THR A 81 -11.11 -12.52 9.10
C THR A 81 -11.30 -11.05 9.45
N SER A 82 -11.43 -10.17 8.45
CA SER A 82 -11.68 -8.74 8.69
C SER A 82 -13.13 -8.44 9.10
N ARG A 83 -14.08 -9.30 8.70
CA ARG A 83 -15.51 -9.15 8.98
C ARG A 83 -15.87 -9.32 10.46
N ASP A 84 -14.95 -9.88 11.25
CA ASP A 84 -15.16 -10.10 12.68
C ASP A 84 -14.88 -8.85 13.53
N SER A 85 -14.62 -7.69 12.92
CA SER A 85 -14.40 -6.42 13.65
C SER A 85 -15.72 -5.64 13.80
N PRO A 86 -16.34 -5.60 15.00
CA PRO A 86 -17.61 -4.91 15.21
C PRO A 86 -17.52 -3.38 15.12
N ALA A 87 -16.30 -2.82 15.05
CA ALA A 87 -16.08 -1.38 15.07
C ALA A 87 -16.19 -0.71 13.69
N PHE A 88 -16.13 -1.46 12.58
CA PHE A 88 -16.09 -0.87 11.24
C PHE A 88 -16.77 -1.76 10.19
N THR A 89 -17.50 -1.13 9.27
CA THR A 89 -17.89 -1.79 8.01
C THR A 89 -16.66 -2.03 7.15
N VAL A 90 -16.48 -3.27 6.69
CA VAL A 90 -15.40 -3.63 5.76
C VAL A 90 -15.81 -3.31 4.33
N TYR A 91 -15.00 -2.49 3.65
CA TYR A 91 -15.09 -2.20 2.23
C TYR A 91 -14.00 -2.94 1.47
N ILE A 92 -14.32 -3.42 0.27
CA ILE A 92 -13.36 -4.03 -0.64
C ILE A 92 -13.35 -3.19 -1.91
N TYR A 93 -12.25 -2.48 -2.15
CA TYR A 93 -12.04 -1.72 -3.36
C TYR A 93 -11.36 -2.59 -4.40
N ALA A 94 -11.89 -2.63 -5.61
CA ALA A 94 -11.29 -3.28 -6.76
C ALA A 94 -10.72 -2.24 -7.71
N VAL A 95 -9.54 -2.51 -8.25
CA VAL A 95 -8.96 -1.77 -9.37
C VAL A 95 -8.74 -2.75 -10.51
N PRO A 96 -9.32 -2.51 -11.71
CA PRO A 96 -9.19 -3.43 -12.82
C PRO A 96 -7.75 -3.51 -13.33
N ALA A 97 -7.42 -4.61 -14.00
CA ALA A 97 -6.17 -4.70 -14.75
C ALA A 97 -6.07 -3.58 -15.80
N ASP A 98 -4.85 -3.25 -16.19
CA ASP A 98 -4.48 -2.21 -17.16
C ASP A 98 -4.83 -0.76 -16.79
N ALA A 99 -5.52 -0.56 -15.66
CA ALA A 99 -5.75 0.77 -15.09
C ALA A 99 -4.41 1.52 -14.97
N LEU A 100 -4.39 2.75 -15.50
CA LEU A 100 -3.22 3.60 -15.48
C LEU A 100 -3.10 4.29 -14.12
N LEU A 101 -1.90 4.31 -13.56
CA LEU A 101 -1.61 5.08 -12.36
C LEU A 101 -1.35 6.54 -12.71
N PRO A 102 -1.77 7.47 -11.82
CA PRO A 102 -1.20 8.81 -11.78
C PRO A 102 0.33 8.80 -11.74
N ASP A 103 0.96 9.81 -12.34
CA ASP A 103 2.43 9.89 -12.47
C ASP A 103 3.17 10.00 -11.13
N ASP A 104 2.49 10.43 -10.07
CA ASP A 104 2.99 10.53 -8.71
C ASP A 104 2.87 9.21 -7.92
N LEU A 105 2.30 8.15 -8.52
CA LEU A 105 2.14 6.84 -7.90
C LEU A 105 2.87 5.72 -8.66
N ILE A 106 3.19 4.66 -7.91
CA ILE A 106 3.81 3.44 -8.43
C ILE A 106 3.23 2.24 -7.71
N LEU A 107 2.93 1.18 -8.45
CA LEU A 107 2.52 -0.09 -7.87
C LEU A 107 3.75 -0.99 -7.75
N VAL A 108 4.00 -1.52 -6.56
CA VAL A 108 5.11 -2.42 -6.27
C VAL A 108 4.56 -3.81 -6.00
N HIS A 109 5.02 -4.81 -6.75
CA HIS A 109 4.84 -6.21 -6.41
C HIS A 109 5.90 -6.58 -5.39
N GLU A 110 5.44 -6.87 -4.18
CA GLU A 110 6.26 -7.41 -3.12
C GLU A 110 6.15 -8.95 -3.10
N PHE A 111 6.73 -9.59 -2.09
CA PHE A 111 6.67 -11.03 -1.87
C PHE A 111 5.29 -11.69 -2.08
N GLY A 112 5.29 -12.84 -2.78
CA GLY A 112 4.10 -13.66 -2.98
C GLY A 112 3.06 -12.95 -3.86
N ASP A 113 1.87 -12.72 -3.32
CA ASP A 113 0.73 -12.09 -3.98
C ASP A 113 0.45 -10.67 -3.44
N HIS A 114 1.37 -10.10 -2.67
CA HIS A 114 1.20 -8.80 -2.06
C HIS A 114 1.71 -7.70 -2.99
N PHE A 115 0.83 -6.76 -3.31
CA PHE A 115 1.16 -5.53 -4.00
C PHE A 115 1.00 -4.35 -3.04
N SER A 116 1.72 -3.28 -3.30
CA SER A 116 1.65 -2.05 -2.54
C SER A 116 1.60 -0.86 -3.49
N LEU A 117 0.55 -0.04 -3.39
CA LEU A 117 0.46 1.23 -4.10
C LEU A 117 1.18 2.31 -3.28
N GLN A 118 2.22 2.91 -3.87
CA GLN A 118 3.19 3.76 -3.18
C GLN A 118 3.39 5.09 -3.89
N ALA A 119 4.00 6.03 -3.18
CA ALA A 119 4.46 7.29 -3.75
C ALA A 119 5.63 7.04 -4.72
N ARG A 120 5.56 7.64 -5.91
CA ARG A 120 6.64 7.69 -6.90
C ARG A 120 7.48 8.97 -6.78
N VAL A 121 6.93 9.99 -6.14
CA VAL A 121 7.63 11.23 -5.78
C VAL A 121 7.52 11.47 -4.28
N GLU A 122 8.36 12.35 -3.74
CA GLU A 122 8.20 12.76 -2.34
C GLU A 122 6.89 13.53 -2.17
N MET A 123 6.03 13.10 -1.24
CA MET A 123 4.72 13.74 -1.00
C MET A 123 4.22 13.56 0.44
N THR A 124 3.24 14.37 0.87
CA THR A 124 2.51 14.17 2.14
C THR A 124 1.53 12.99 2.01
N VAL A 125 1.09 12.43 3.14
CA VAL A 125 0.18 11.27 3.16
C VAL A 125 -1.24 11.68 2.77
N GLU A 126 -1.62 12.89 3.15
CA GLU A 126 -2.91 13.51 2.88
C GLU A 126 -3.06 13.92 1.40
N GLY A 127 -1.95 13.92 0.64
CA GLY A 127 -1.88 14.44 -0.72
C GLY A 127 -1.98 15.97 -0.76
N ASN A 128 -1.90 16.53 -1.97
CA ASN A 128 -2.21 17.94 -2.20
C ASN A 128 -3.73 18.12 -2.22
N ILE A 129 -4.31 18.41 -1.07
CA ILE A 129 -5.72 18.81 -0.97
C ILE A 129 -5.82 20.26 -1.44
N ASN A 130 -5.87 20.47 -2.76
CA ASN A 130 -6.45 21.68 -3.33
C ASN A 130 -7.94 21.39 -3.54
N LEU A 131 -8.73 21.56 -2.48
CA LEU A 131 -10.19 21.71 -2.59
C LEU A 131 -10.52 23.20 -2.78
#